data_AF-A0A6B2ZCJ4-F1
#
_entry.id   AF-A0A6B2ZCJ4-F1
#
_cell.length_a   1.000
_cell.length_b   1.000
_cell.length_c   1.000
_cell.angle_alpha   90.00
_cell.angle_beta   90.00
_cell.angle_gamma   90.00
#
_symmetry.space_group_name_H-M   'P 1'
#
loop_
_entity.id
_entity.type
_entity.pdbx_description
1 polymer ?
#
loop_
_entity_poly.entity_id
_entity_poly.type
_entity_poly.pdbx_seq_one_letter_code
_entity_poly.pdbx_strand_id
1 'polypeptide(L)'
;MAATAWERFIGHRVAPRAALVVLAAVLVAGFLLVRSERRDAHNAEVLETACGGVLPRETVRGLLPGDETWELYDDLDLTGPSGHGPRTLLRCSVGWDEYWGSASGSLRLAAVPVLDVPLSGVRLGDVLSARNAKEPDRATAYRTATAQVTAACPAGLPGYPHPVTRFRVHASSLSDEPEHVRTAEELSDAVAAVANHVRDRGGCGGPAVKPSDVQPPPEPVADADEESDEDPPSCRWFRPELLDGKPRGRDDREPAGVTSDDVDACSLRVPRVKPANRLDHFAEVGSVSWRGPLLPEARTAYGAELAALSPAPQAESGETSYTLAVWAESSCSGARTLSRVTVTTAAASLATDRADRILDAYLTSSGCRAVKVLGKVWK
;
A
#
# COMPACT_ATOMS: atom_id res chain seq x y z
N MET A 1 82.35 -23.75 -26.97
CA MET A 1 81.23 -23.33 -27.85
C MET A 1 79.83 -23.78 -27.40
N ALA A 2 79.66 -24.60 -26.35
CA ALA A 2 78.33 -25.06 -25.89
C ALA A 2 77.60 -24.11 -24.91
N ALA A 3 78.34 -23.29 -24.13
CA ALA A 3 77.74 -22.40 -23.12
C ALA A 3 76.93 -21.23 -23.72
N THR A 4 77.43 -20.63 -24.80
CA THR A 4 76.78 -19.50 -25.50
C THR A 4 75.53 -19.91 -26.27
N ALA A 5 75.39 -21.19 -26.63
CA ALA A 5 74.19 -21.72 -27.25
C ALA A 5 73.10 -22.01 -26.20
N TRP A 6 73.49 -22.45 -25.00
CA TRP A 6 72.57 -22.76 -23.90
C TRP A 6 71.96 -21.48 -23.28
N GLU A 7 72.75 -20.41 -23.10
CA GLU A 7 72.24 -19.10 -22.66
C GLU A 7 71.26 -18.47 -23.68
N ARG A 8 71.55 -18.60 -24.99
CA ARG A 8 70.62 -18.17 -26.04
C ARG A 8 69.34 -19.00 -26.06
N PHE A 9 69.42 -20.29 -25.73
CA PHE A 9 68.24 -21.18 -25.68
C PHE A 9 67.35 -20.92 -24.46
N ILE A 10 67.94 -20.56 -23.31
CA ILE A 10 67.18 -20.15 -22.11
C ILE A 10 66.56 -18.75 -22.32
N GLY A 11 67.30 -17.80 -22.88
CA GLY A 11 66.76 -16.47 -23.23
C GLY A 11 65.59 -16.54 -24.22
N HIS A 12 65.68 -17.41 -25.24
CA HIS A 12 64.58 -17.67 -26.19
C HIS A 12 63.39 -18.44 -25.60
N ARG A 13 63.52 -19.12 -24.47
CA ARG A 13 62.39 -19.79 -23.78
C ARG A 13 61.73 -18.92 -22.71
N VAL A 14 62.48 -18.00 -22.11
CA VAL A 14 61.96 -17.10 -21.06
C VAL A 14 61.28 -15.87 -21.68
N ALA A 15 61.83 -15.30 -22.77
CA ALA A 15 61.21 -14.19 -23.50
C ALA A 15 59.76 -14.46 -23.98
N PRO A 16 59.41 -15.62 -24.59
CA PRO A 16 58.03 -15.89 -25.00
C PRO A 16 57.10 -16.17 -23.80
N ARG A 17 57.61 -16.70 -22.69
CA ARG A 17 56.83 -16.88 -21.45
C ARG A 17 56.54 -15.54 -20.77
N ALA A 18 57.53 -14.66 -20.67
CA ALA A 18 57.35 -13.31 -20.16
C ALA A 18 56.41 -12.49 -21.06
N ALA A 19 56.54 -12.60 -22.39
CA ALA A 19 55.64 -11.96 -23.34
C ALA A 19 54.19 -12.50 -23.22
N LEU A 20 54.01 -13.81 -23.01
CA LEU A 20 52.69 -14.41 -22.75
C LEU A 20 52.09 -13.93 -21.43
N VAL A 21 52.89 -13.80 -20.36
CA VAL A 21 52.42 -13.28 -19.07
C VAL A 21 52.03 -11.80 -19.20
N VAL A 22 52.81 -10.99 -19.90
CA VAL A 22 52.47 -9.58 -20.15
C VAL A 22 51.22 -9.46 -21.03
N LEU A 23 51.10 -10.27 -22.09
CA LEU A 23 49.92 -10.28 -22.94
C LEU A 23 48.67 -10.74 -22.17
N ALA A 24 48.80 -11.77 -21.33
CA ALA A 24 47.73 -12.21 -20.45
C ALA A 24 47.34 -11.12 -19.45
N ALA A 25 48.31 -10.43 -18.84
CA ALA A 25 48.05 -9.32 -17.92
C ALA A 25 47.35 -8.14 -18.62
N VAL A 26 47.77 -7.80 -19.86
CA VAL A 26 47.12 -6.75 -20.67
C VAL A 26 45.71 -7.15 -21.10
N LEU A 27 45.48 -8.41 -21.46
CA LEU A 27 44.15 -8.92 -21.81
C LEU A 27 43.23 -8.97 -20.59
N VAL A 28 43.76 -9.38 -19.42
CA VAL A 28 43.03 -9.35 -18.15
C VAL A 28 42.71 -7.91 -17.76
N ALA A 29 43.67 -6.99 -17.84
CA ALA A 29 43.44 -5.57 -17.55
C ALA A 29 42.42 -4.95 -18.52
N GLY A 30 42.52 -5.26 -19.82
CA GLY A 30 41.54 -4.81 -20.83
C GLY A 30 40.15 -5.39 -20.60
N PHE A 31 40.05 -6.67 -20.22
CA PHE A 31 38.78 -7.30 -19.87
C PHE A 31 38.16 -6.68 -18.60
N LEU A 32 38.97 -6.40 -17.59
CA LEU A 32 38.53 -5.71 -16.36
C LEU A 32 38.06 -4.28 -16.66
N LEU A 33 38.78 -3.56 -17.52
CA LEU A 33 38.38 -2.21 -17.95
C LEU A 33 37.03 -2.23 -18.69
N VAL A 34 36.87 -3.10 -19.70
CA VAL A 34 35.59 -3.22 -20.43
C VAL A 34 34.45 -3.66 -19.51
N ARG A 35 34.71 -4.55 -18.55
CA ARG A 35 33.71 -4.95 -17.54
C ARG A 35 33.35 -3.77 -16.64
N SER A 36 34.33 -2.96 -16.22
CA SER A 36 34.10 -1.77 -15.40
C SER A 36 33.31 -0.69 -16.15
N GLU A 37 33.63 -0.42 -17.43
CA GLU A 37 32.89 0.56 -18.24
C GLU A 37 31.44 0.11 -18.48
N ARG A 38 31.22 -1.18 -18.74
CA ARG A 38 29.86 -1.73 -18.88
C ARG A 38 29.07 -1.65 -17.59
N ARG A 39 29.70 -1.96 -16.45
CA ARG A 39 29.08 -1.83 -15.13
C ARG A 39 28.73 -0.37 -14.84
N ASP A 40 29.66 0.56 -15.06
CA ASP A 40 29.44 1.98 -14.82
C ASP A 40 28.33 2.56 -15.71
N ALA A 41 28.25 2.12 -16.96
CA ALA A 41 27.16 2.47 -17.88
C ALA A 41 25.80 1.89 -17.40
N HIS A 42 25.78 0.63 -16.97
CA HIS A 42 24.59 -0.01 -16.42
C HIS A 42 24.12 0.68 -15.12
N ASN A 43 25.03 0.93 -14.19
CA ASN A 43 24.76 1.63 -12.94
C ASN A 43 24.27 3.06 -13.18
N ALA A 44 24.76 3.74 -14.23
CA ALA A 44 24.26 5.05 -14.63
C ALA A 44 22.81 4.99 -15.17
N GLU A 45 22.46 3.97 -15.94
CA GLU A 45 21.10 3.72 -16.43
C GLU A 45 20.13 3.38 -15.27
N VAL A 46 20.59 2.57 -14.32
CA VAL A 46 19.84 2.25 -13.09
C VAL A 46 19.57 3.51 -12.28
N LEU A 47 20.55 4.41 -12.12
CA LEU A 47 20.32 5.69 -11.44
C LEU A 47 19.46 6.67 -12.24
N GLU A 48 19.50 6.63 -13.58
CA GLU A 48 18.65 7.45 -14.43
C GLU A 48 17.17 7.07 -14.29
N THR A 49 16.91 5.78 -14.11
CA THR A 49 15.55 5.24 -13.95
C THR A 49 15.10 5.19 -12.48
N ALA A 50 16.04 5.13 -11.53
CA ALA A 50 15.76 5.10 -10.11
C ALA A 50 14.88 6.27 -9.67
N CYS A 51 13.78 5.93 -9.01
CA CYS A 51 12.80 6.89 -8.50
C CYS A 51 12.23 7.81 -9.61
N GLY A 52 12.25 7.38 -10.87
CA GLY A 52 11.77 8.16 -12.01
C GLY A 52 12.68 9.33 -12.38
N GLY A 53 13.97 9.26 -12.04
CA GLY A 53 14.96 10.33 -12.26
C GLY A 53 14.90 11.47 -11.24
N VAL A 54 14.18 11.27 -10.13
CA VAL A 54 13.94 12.29 -9.09
C VAL A 54 15.17 12.55 -8.23
N LEU A 55 15.99 11.53 -7.99
CA LEU A 55 17.14 11.66 -7.12
C LEU A 55 18.34 12.32 -7.85
N PRO A 56 19.08 13.22 -7.19
CA PRO A 56 20.32 13.74 -7.75
C PRO A 56 21.34 12.61 -7.91
N ARG A 57 21.74 12.34 -9.16
CA ARG A 57 22.60 11.20 -9.53
C ARG A 57 23.88 11.14 -8.71
N GLU A 58 24.56 12.28 -8.56
CA GLU A 58 25.82 12.37 -7.80
C GLU A 58 25.60 12.09 -6.30
N THR A 59 24.50 12.57 -5.73
CA THR A 59 24.15 12.33 -4.32
C THR A 59 23.89 10.85 -4.07
N VAL A 60 23.12 10.16 -4.93
CA VAL A 60 22.83 8.72 -4.76
C VAL A 60 24.04 7.87 -5.07
N ARG A 61 24.82 8.23 -6.09
CA ARG A 61 26.07 7.55 -6.42
C ARG A 61 27.04 7.53 -5.24
N GLY A 62 27.11 8.61 -4.46
CA GLY A 62 27.91 8.67 -3.24
C GLY A 62 27.40 7.78 -2.09
N LEU A 63 26.15 7.30 -2.15
CA LEU A 63 25.55 6.43 -1.13
C LEU A 63 25.73 4.94 -1.44
N LEU A 64 25.99 4.58 -2.70
CA LEU A 64 26.08 3.20 -3.16
C LEU A 64 27.55 2.73 -3.26
N PRO A 65 27.83 1.43 -3.06
CA PRO A 65 29.18 0.88 -3.22
C PRO A 65 29.66 1.00 -4.67
N GLY A 66 30.88 1.48 -4.88
CA GLY A 66 31.41 1.86 -6.20
C GLY A 66 31.93 0.70 -7.05
N ASP A 67 32.13 -0.48 -6.46
CA ASP A 67 32.62 -1.69 -7.12
C ASP A 67 31.51 -2.69 -7.50
N GLU A 68 30.29 -2.44 -7.05
CA GLU A 68 29.14 -3.34 -7.22
C GLU A 68 28.30 -3.04 -8.46
N THR A 69 27.60 -4.06 -8.96
CA THR A 69 26.54 -3.88 -9.98
C THR A 69 25.22 -3.67 -9.28
N TRP A 70 24.45 -2.65 -9.68
CA TRP A 70 23.22 -2.27 -8.99
C TRP A 70 21.98 -2.70 -9.77
N GLU A 71 20.92 -3.07 -9.07
CA GLU A 71 19.64 -3.46 -9.67
C GLU A 71 18.45 -2.77 -8.97
N LEU A 72 17.35 -2.57 -9.70
CA LEU A 72 16.07 -2.10 -9.14
C LEU A 72 15.28 -3.31 -8.64
N TYR A 73 15.03 -3.37 -7.33
CA TYR A 73 14.43 -4.56 -6.70
C TYR A 73 12.91 -4.44 -6.41
N ASP A 74 12.39 -3.21 -6.34
CA ASP A 74 10.96 -2.90 -6.19
C ASP A 74 10.57 -1.96 -7.33
N ASP A 75 9.51 -2.30 -8.06
CA ASP A 75 8.97 -1.49 -9.15
C ASP A 75 8.81 -0.03 -8.71
N LEU A 76 9.11 0.87 -9.65
CA LEU A 76 8.76 2.27 -9.55
C LEU A 76 7.24 2.41 -9.48
N ASP A 77 6.67 2.27 -8.29
CA ASP A 77 5.24 2.43 -8.08
C ASP A 77 4.97 3.94 -7.91
N LEU A 78 5.01 4.67 -9.03
CA LEU A 78 4.46 6.03 -9.16
C LEU A 78 2.94 5.98 -9.22
N THR A 79 2.32 5.20 -8.35
CA THR A 79 0.87 5.18 -8.30
C THR A 79 0.40 6.32 -7.43
N GLY A 80 0.05 7.40 -8.13
CA GLY A 80 -1.19 8.10 -7.80
C GLY A 80 -2.37 7.12 -7.66
N PRO A 81 -3.58 7.59 -7.34
CA PRO A 81 -4.70 6.79 -6.79
C PRO A 81 -5.22 5.56 -7.59
N SER A 82 -4.55 5.12 -8.65
CA SER A 82 -4.85 3.95 -9.49
C SER A 82 -3.92 2.74 -9.29
N GLY A 83 -2.98 2.74 -8.34
CA GLY A 83 -2.14 1.57 -8.02
C GLY A 83 -2.78 0.55 -7.09
N HIS A 84 -2.19 -0.65 -7.04
CA HIS A 84 -2.55 -1.68 -6.06
C HIS A 84 -2.01 -1.34 -4.65
N GLY A 85 -2.55 -0.27 -4.06
CA GLY A 85 -2.33 0.10 -2.66
C GLY A 85 -2.52 1.60 -2.39
N PRO A 86 -3.41 2.01 -1.44
CA PRO A 86 -3.79 3.42 -1.27
C PRO A 86 -2.77 4.32 -0.54
N ARG A 87 -1.48 3.97 -0.46
CA ARG A 87 -0.61 4.48 0.64
C ARG A 87 0.83 4.89 0.31
N THR A 88 1.28 4.90 -0.93
CA THR A 88 2.69 5.25 -1.23
C THR A 88 2.77 6.34 -2.29
N LEU A 89 3.35 7.49 -1.95
CA LEU A 89 3.53 8.63 -2.86
C LEU A 89 4.72 8.41 -3.80
N LEU A 90 5.75 7.76 -3.27
CA LEU A 90 6.95 7.38 -3.99
C LEU A 90 7.60 6.20 -3.26
N ARG A 91 8.04 5.19 -4.00
CA ARG A 91 8.90 4.12 -3.49
C ARG A 91 9.97 3.81 -4.50
N CYS A 92 11.16 3.53 -3.99
CA CYS A 92 12.33 3.28 -4.79
C CYS A 92 13.32 2.47 -3.96
N SER A 93 13.89 1.43 -4.54
CA SER A 93 14.94 0.65 -3.92
C SER A 93 16.02 0.31 -4.94
N VAL A 94 17.26 0.58 -4.57
CA VAL A 94 18.44 0.11 -5.30
C VAL A 94 19.10 -0.97 -4.45
N GLY A 95 19.23 -2.17 -5.01
CA GLY A 95 19.91 -3.30 -4.39
C GLY A 95 21.24 -3.59 -5.07
N TRP A 96 22.12 -4.26 -4.34
CA TRP A 96 23.29 -4.93 -4.87
C TRP A 96 23.41 -6.30 -4.18
N ASP A 97 23.92 -7.28 -4.92
CA ASP A 97 24.02 -8.66 -4.43
C ASP A 97 25.48 -9.16 -4.45
N GLU A 98 25.72 -10.20 -3.66
CA GLU A 98 27.02 -10.88 -3.59
C GLU A 98 27.34 -11.65 -4.90
N TYR A 99 26.36 -11.86 -5.77
CA TYR A 99 26.59 -12.55 -7.04
C TYR A 99 27.40 -11.67 -8.00
N TRP A 100 27.22 -10.35 -7.93
CA TRP A 100 27.89 -9.38 -8.78
C TRP A 100 29.06 -8.61 -8.12
N GLY A 101 29.32 -8.82 -6.82
CA GLY A 101 30.55 -8.39 -6.14
C GLY A 101 30.77 -8.99 -4.74
N SER A 102 31.21 -8.18 -3.78
CA SER A 102 31.75 -8.65 -2.48
C SER A 102 30.79 -8.54 -1.31
N ALA A 103 29.74 -7.74 -1.43
CA ALA A 103 28.75 -7.52 -0.38
C ALA A 103 27.33 -7.54 -0.93
N SER A 104 26.36 -7.77 -0.06
CA SER A 104 24.94 -7.57 -0.38
C SER A 104 24.37 -6.41 0.41
N GLY A 105 23.38 -5.73 -0.15
CA GLY A 105 22.70 -4.65 0.52
C GLY A 105 21.65 -3.95 -0.31
N SER A 106 21.00 -2.97 0.32
CA SER A 106 20.00 -2.14 -0.35
C SER A 106 19.90 -0.75 0.25
N LEU A 107 19.62 0.22 -0.62
CA LEU A 107 19.17 1.55 -0.27
C LEU A 107 17.70 1.67 -0.65
N ARG A 108 16.84 1.94 0.34
CA ARG A 108 15.39 2.05 0.14
C ARG A 108 14.93 3.45 0.52
N LEU A 109 14.18 4.11 -0.35
CA LEU A 109 13.52 5.38 -0.08
C LEU A 109 12.02 5.26 -0.31
N ALA A 110 11.24 5.81 0.61
CA ALA A 110 9.80 5.86 0.48
C ALA A 110 9.22 7.16 1.02
N ALA A 111 8.18 7.66 0.34
CA ALA A 111 7.33 8.75 0.77
C ALA A 111 5.91 8.22 1.01
N VAL A 112 5.41 8.42 2.22
CA VAL A 112 4.10 7.94 2.67
C VAL A 112 3.30 9.07 3.30
N PRO A 113 1.97 9.15 3.11
CA PRO A 113 1.15 10.14 3.80
C PRO A 113 1.21 9.93 5.32
N VAL A 114 1.25 11.01 6.11
CA VAL A 114 1.06 10.93 7.56
C VAL A 114 -0.42 11.13 7.81
N LEU A 115 -1.05 10.07 8.31
CA LEU A 115 -2.48 10.01 8.52
C LEU A 115 -2.72 10.07 10.03
N ASP A 116 -3.51 11.05 10.48
CA ASP A 116 -3.92 11.13 11.89
C ASP A 116 -4.94 10.02 12.25
N VAL A 117 -5.57 9.41 11.23
CA VAL A 117 -6.46 8.24 11.31
C VAL A 117 -6.25 7.38 10.07
N PRO A 118 -6.16 6.03 10.15
CA PRO A 118 -6.05 5.19 8.96
C PRO A 118 -7.20 5.48 8.00
N LEU A 119 -6.86 5.79 6.74
CA LEU A 119 -7.83 6.04 5.69
C LEU A 119 -8.75 4.82 5.56
N SER A 120 -10.02 5.03 5.84
CA SER A 120 -11.03 3.97 5.86
C SER A 120 -11.45 3.52 4.46
N GLY A 121 -10.99 4.22 3.40
CA GLY A 121 -11.57 4.05 2.07
C GLY A 121 -13.09 4.30 2.10
N VAL A 122 -13.77 3.97 1.00
CA VAL A 122 -15.24 4.09 0.92
C VAL A 122 -15.94 2.76 0.72
N ARG A 123 -15.25 1.68 0.34
CA ARG A 123 -15.89 0.37 0.23
C ARG A 123 -16.01 -0.27 1.59
N LEU A 124 -17.08 -1.06 1.80
CA LEU A 124 -17.31 -1.78 3.06
C LEU A 124 -16.06 -2.54 3.53
N GLY A 125 -15.41 -3.27 2.63
CA GLY A 125 -14.17 -4.00 2.94
C GLY A 125 -13.05 -3.09 3.44
N ASP A 126 -12.81 -1.98 2.74
CA ASP A 126 -11.77 -1.01 3.12
C ASP A 126 -12.05 -0.38 4.49
N VAL A 127 -13.32 -0.03 4.75
CA VAL A 127 -13.76 0.60 6.00
C VAL A 127 -13.60 -0.35 7.16
N LEU A 128 -14.02 -1.61 6.98
CA LEU A 128 -13.92 -2.63 8.03
C LEU A 128 -12.47 -3.09 8.25
N SER A 129 -11.68 -3.17 7.18
CA SER A 129 -10.26 -3.50 7.28
C SER A 129 -9.47 -2.40 7.98
N ALA A 130 -9.89 -1.14 7.96
CA ALA A 130 -9.23 -0.06 8.69
C ALA A 130 -9.25 -0.23 10.22
N ARG A 131 -10.22 -0.96 10.79
CA ARG A 131 -10.29 -1.26 12.23
C ARG A 131 -9.16 -2.17 12.73
N ASN A 132 -8.82 -3.17 11.91
CA ASN A 132 -7.85 -4.22 12.23
C ASN A 132 -6.58 -4.11 11.38
N ALA A 133 -6.47 -3.08 10.55
CA ALA A 133 -5.27 -2.82 9.78
C ALA A 133 -4.20 -2.40 10.76
N LYS A 134 -3.40 -3.37 11.22
CA LYS A 134 -1.97 -3.09 11.44
C LYS A 134 -1.52 -2.30 10.22
N GLU A 135 -0.96 -1.10 10.44
CA GLU A 135 -0.23 -0.43 9.38
C GLU A 135 0.67 -1.51 8.76
N PRO A 136 0.55 -1.81 7.45
CA PRO A 136 1.37 -2.87 6.85
C PRO A 136 2.83 -2.57 7.17
N ASP A 137 3.70 -3.56 7.32
CA ASP A 137 5.08 -3.34 7.80
C ASP A 137 5.80 -2.19 7.05
N ARG A 138 5.48 -2.00 5.76
CA ARG A 138 5.91 -0.88 4.90
C ARG A 138 5.43 0.52 5.35
N ALA A 139 4.21 0.63 5.87
CA ALA A 139 3.66 1.86 6.43
C ALA A 139 4.32 2.19 7.79
N THR A 140 4.77 1.19 8.55
CA THR A 140 5.59 1.39 9.77
C THR A 140 7.10 1.37 9.50
N ALA A 141 7.57 1.21 8.26
CA ALA A 141 8.99 1.06 7.94
C ALA A 141 9.82 2.29 8.36
N TYR A 142 9.19 3.46 8.48
CA TYR A 142 9.80 4.66 9.04
C TYR A 142 10.27 4.49 10.49
N ARG A 143 9.66 3.58 11.27
CA ARG A 143 10.03 3.32 12.68
C ARG A 143 11.43 2.69 12.78
N THR A 144 11.83 1.93 11.77
CA THR A 144 13.13 1.26 11.68
C THR A 144 14.01 1.85 10.57
N ALA A 145 13.64 3.02 10.04
CA ALA A 145 14.39 3.67 8.99
C ALA A 145 15.69 4.28 9.54
N THR A 146 16.70 4.41 8.69
CA THR A 146 17.96 5.06 9.06
C THR A 146 17.77 6.57 9.20
N ALA A 147 16.94 7.16 8.34
CA ALA A 147 16.68 8.60 8.28
C ALA A 147 15.21 8.87 7.94
N GLN A 148 14.63 9.93 8.50
CA GLN A 148 13.28 10.35 8.14
C GLN A 148 13.06 11.86 8.29
N VAL A 149 12.08 12.38 7.56
CA VAL A 149 11.55 13.73 7.73
C VAL A 149 10.04 13.71 7.54
N THR A 150 9.32 14.47 8.37
CA THR A 150 7.89 14.72 8.16
C THR A 150 7.73 16.12 7.59
N ALA A 151 7.26 16.20 6.35
CA ALA A 151 7.09 17.44 5.62
C ALA A 151 5.63 17.91 5.64
N ALA A 152 5.43 19.22 5.73
CA ALA A 152 4.12 19.83 5.64
C ALA A 152 3.67 19.97 4.17
N CYS A 153 2.37 19.77 3.96
CA CYS A 153 1.66 19.96 2.71
C CYS A 153 0.37 20.75 2.98
N PRO A 154 0.45 22.06 3.27
CA PRO A 154 -0.71 22.85 3.72
C PRO A 154 -1.87 22.90 2.72
N ALA A 155 -1.60 22.81 1.42
CA ALA A 155 -2.66 22.72 0.40
C ALA A 155 -3.32 21.32 0.32
N GLY A 156 -2.78 20.33 1.03
CA GLY A 156 -3.23 18.94 1.02
C GLY A 156 -2.67 18.14 -0.16
N LEU A 157 -2.35 16.87 0.06
CA LEU A 157 -1.96 15.97 -1.02
C LEU A 157 -3.20 15.58 -1.86
N PRO A 158 -3.09 15.59 -3.20
CA PRO A 158 -4.19 15.21 -4.08
C PRO A 158 -4.43 13.69 -4.01
N GLY A 159 -5.68 13.29 -4.26
CA GLY A 159 -6.06 11.87 -4.35
C GLY A 159 -6.37 11.19 -3.02
N TYR A 160 -6.45 11.96 -1.92
CA TYR A 160 -6.84 11.46 -0.60
C TYR A 160 -8.22 11.98 -0.16
N PRO A 161 -8.94 11.17 0.65
CA PRO A 161 -10.30 11.49 1.03
C PRO A 161 -10.41 12.57 2.13
N HIS A 162 -9.43 12.59 3.04
CA HIS A 162 -9.21 13.69 3.98
C HIS A 162 -8.02 14.53 3.50
N PRO A 163 -7.98 15.84 3.78
CA PRO A 163 -6.81 16.67 3.51
C PRO A 163 -5.59 16.10 4.22
N VAL A 164 -4.74 15.40 3.47
CA VAL A 164 -3.47 14.91 3.99
C VAL A 164 -2.49 16.07 3.94
N THR A 165 -2.36 16.74 5.09
CA THR A 165 -1.56 17.96 5.22
C THR A 165 -0.11 17.70 5.58
N ARG A 166 0.27 16.42 5.75
CA ARG A 166 1.63 16.00 6.08
C ARG A 166 1.95 14.67 5.40
N PHE A 167 3.20 14.49 5.05
CA PHE A 167 3.72 13.21 4.59
C PHE A 167 5.11 13.00 5.14
N ARG A 168 5.52 11.74 5.23
CA ARG A 168 6.80 11.32 5.77
C ARG A 168 7.63 10.70 4.67
N VAL A 169 8.86 11.19 4.54
CA VAL A 169 9.88 10.55 3.71
C VAL A 169 10.84 9.85 4.64
N HIS A 170 11.18 8.60 4.33
CA HIS A 170 12.14 7.84 5.10
C HIS A 170 13.06 7.05 4.16
N ALA A 171 14.29 6.85 4.63
CA ALA A 171 15.31 6.09 3.95
C ALA A 171 15.91 5.03 4.88
N SER A 172 16.10 3.83 4.34
CA SER A 172 16.78 2.72 5.02
C SER A 172 18.00 2.32 4.21
N SER A 173 19.14 2.23 4.89
CA SER A 173 20.36 1.65 4.35
C SER A 173 20.64 0.35 5.10
N LEU A 174 20.73 -0.75 4.35
CA LEU A 174 21.01 -2.08 4.87
C LEU A 174 22.17 -2.66 4.06
N SER A 175 23.15 -3.24 4.75
CA SER A 175 24.22 -3.99 4.13
C SER A 175 24.76 -5.02 5.12
N ASP A 176 25.26 -6.13 4.59
CA ASP A 176 25.98 -7.12 5.39
C ASP A 176 27.36 -6.57 5.86
N GLU A 177 27.86 -5.52 5.21
CA GLU A 177 29.08 -4.82 5.59
C GLU A 177 28.78 -3.49 6.29
N PRO A 178 29.23 -3.29 7.54
CA PRO A 178 28.94 -2.07 8.30
C PRO A 178 29.38 -0.77 7.64
N GLU A 179 30.43 -0.80 6.82
CA GLU A 179 30.95 0.39 6.09
C GLU A 179 30.05 0.87 4.94
N HIS A 180 29.15 -0.01 4.49
CA HIS A 180 28.15 0.29 3.47
C HIS A 180 26.80 0.72 4.08
N VAL A 181 26.65 0.66 5.41
CA VAL A 181 25.49 1.17 6.13
C VAL A 181 25.64 2.68 6.32
N ARG A 182 24.75 3.44 5.67
CA ARG A 182 24.76 4.91 5.75
C ARG A 182 24.15 5.41 7.05
N THR A 183 24.60 6.58 7.47
CA THR A 183 24.08 7.34 8.60
C THR A 183 22.92 8.25 8.17
N ALA A 184 22.18 8.79 9.14
CA ALA A 184 21.11 9.75 8.86
C ALA A 184 21.62 11.03 8.17
N GLU A 185 22.84 11.47 8.51
CA GLU A 185 23.48 12.65 7.92
C GLU A 185 23.82 12.42 6.44
N GLU A 186 24.38 11.26 6.09
CA GLU A 186 24.69 10.91 4.70
C GLU A 186 23.41 10.79 3.84
N LEU A 187 22.30 10.32 4.42
CA LEU A 187 21.02 10.18 3.70
C LEU A 187 20.23 11.48 3.58
N SER A 188 20.63 12.55 4.27
CA SER A 188 19.83 13.77 4.43
C SER A 188 19.50 14.47 3.12
N ASP A 189 20.46 14.59 2.21
CA ASP A 189 20.27 15.23 0.89
C ASP A 189 19.28 14.45 0.02
N ALA A 190 19.40 13.13 -0.01
CA ALA A 190 18.51 12.27 -0.79
C ALA A 190 17.07 12.31 -0.26
N VAL A 191 16.90 12.24 1.07
CA VAL A 191 15.59 12.32 1.72
C VAL A 191 14.94 13.70 1.48
N ALA A 192 15.70 14.79 1.61
CA ALA A 192 15.20 16.14 1.35
C ALA A 192 14.81 16.35 -0.13
N ALA A 193 15.58 15.81 -1.08
CA ALA A 193 15.27 15.87 -2.51
C ALA A 193 13.94 15.18 -2.83
N VAL A 194 13.71 13.97 -2.31
CA VAL A 194 12.43 13.25 -2.45
C VAL A 194 11.28 14.03 -1.83
N ALA A 195 11.48 14.59 -0.64
CA ALA A 195 10.45 15.36 0.05
C ALA A 195 10.03 16.60 -0.75
N ASN A 196 10.98 17.34 -1.33
CA ASN A 196 10.68 18.49 -2.17
C ASN A 196 10.03 18.08 -3.49
N HIS A 197 10.46 16.99 -4.12
CA HIS A 197 9.81 16.47 -5.33
C HIS A 197 8.33 16.13 -5.11
N VAL A 198 8.03 15.38 -4.03
CA VAL A 198 6.65 15.02 -3.67
C VAL A 198 5.81 16.28 -3.39
N ARG A 199 6.40 17.32 -2.80
CA ARG A 199 5.72 18.59 -2.54
C ARG A 199 5.39 19.37 -3.79
N ASP A 200 6.36 19.48 -4.69
CA ASP A 200 6.21 20.22 -5.94
C ASP A 200 5.16 19.54 -6.82
N ARG A 201 5.25 18.20 -6.96
CA ARG A 201 4.27 17.39 -7.69
C ARG A 201 2.88 17.43 -7.05
N GLY A 202 2.83 17.41 -5.72
CA GLY A 202 1.58 17.46 -4.95
C GLY A 202 0.95 18.86 -4.86
N GLY A 203 1.64 19.92 -5.33
CA GLY A 203 1.14 21.29 -5.20
C GLY A 203 1.04 21.76 -3.74
N CYS A 204 1.87 21.21 -2.86
CA CYS A 204 1.72 21.31 -1.40
C CYS A 204 1.83 22.74 -0.85
N GLY A 205 2.65 23.60 -1.48
CA GLY A 205 3.05 24.90 -0.93
C GLY A 205 3.98 24.79 0.29
N GLY A 206 4.25 25.92 0.95
CA GLY A 206 5.08 26.01 2.17
C GLY A 206 6.60 26.05 1.94
N PRO A 207 7.43 26.08 3.01
CA PRO A 207 8.89 26.22 2.92
C PRO A 207 9.58 24.92 2.51
N ALA A 208 10.56 24.96 1.60
CA ALA A 208 11.35 23.79 1.16
C ALA A 208 11.93 22.98 2.35
N VAL A 209 11.95 21.65 2.24
CA VAL A 209 12.60 20.76 3.21
C VAL A 209 14.10 20.84 2.99
N LYS A 210 14.85 21.07 4.06
CA LYS A 210 16.31 21.12 4.03
C LYS A 210 16.90 19.78 4.51
N PRO A 211 18.12 19.44 4.09
CA PRO A 211 18.83 18.27 4.63
C PRO A 211 18.93 18.29 6.16
N SER A 212 19.11 19.48 6.75
CA SER A 212 19.13 19.70 8.21
C SER A 212 17.83 19.34 8.94
N ASP A 213 16.72 19.19 8.22
CA ASP A 213 15.42 18.83 8.80
C ASP A 213 15.24 17.30 8.93
N VAL A 214 16.16 16.53 8.33
CA VAL A 214 16.16 15.06 8.35
C VAL A 214 16.79 14.57 9.66
N GLN A 215 16.12 13.64 10.33
CA GLN A 215 16.53 13.13 11.65
C GLN A 215 16.45 11.60 11.70
N PRO A 216 17.21 10.94 12.59
CA PRO A 216 16.98 9.53 12.92
C PRO A 216 15.58 9.33 13.52
N PRO A 217 15.00 8.11 13.46
CA PRO A 217 13.69 7.86 14.04
C PRO A 217 13.69 7.91 15.58
N PRO A 218 12.57 8.31 16.21
CA PRO A 218 12.40 8.21 17.66
C PRO A 218 12.27 6.74 18.11
N GLU A 219 12.64 6.45 19.37
CA GLU A 219 12.53 5.10 19.94
C GLU A 219 11.08 4.59 19.96
N PRO A 220 10.84 3.30 19.64
CA PRO A 220 9.48 2.76 19.55
C PRO A 220 8.84 2.64 20.94
N VAL A 221 7.60 3.13 21.06
CA VAL A 221 6.72 2.88 22.21
C VAL A 221 5.92 1.60 21.93
N ALA A 222 5.82 0.72 22.93
CA ALA A 222 5.08 -0.54 22.81
C ALA A 222 3.58 -0.27 22.65
N ASP A 223 3.00 -0.79 21.56
CA ASP A 223 1.56 -0.74 21.31
C ASP A 223 0.85 -1.73 22.26
N ALA A 224 -0.15 -1.26 22.99
CA ALA A 224 -0.96 -2.06 23.89
C ALA A 224 -2.13 -2.71 23.11
N ASP A 225 -2.25 -4.04 23.23
CA ASP A 225 -3.36 -4.80 22.68
C ASP A 225 -4.63 -4.56 23.51
N GLU A 226 -5.74 -4.20 22.85
CA GLU A 226 -7.07 -4.25 23.45
C GLU A 226 -7.96 -5.20 22.64
N GLU A 227 -8.17 -6.41 23.18
CA GLU A 227 -9.28 -7.30 22.82
C GLU A 227 -10.50 -6.98 23.70
N SER A 228 -11.68 -6.92 23.09
CA SER A 228 -12.97 -6.82 23.79
C SER A 228 -14.02 -7.66 23.07
N ASP A 229 -14.62 -8.60 23.81
CA ASP A 229 -15.62 -9.59 23.36
C ASP A 229 -17.05 -9.03 23.13
N GLU A 230 -17.23 -7.71 23.03
CA GLU A 230 -18.54 -7.11 22.77
C GLU A 230 -18.80 -6.89 21.28
N ASP A 231 -20.03 -7.17 20.83
CA ASP A 231 -20.50 -6.86 19.48
C ASP A 231 -20.24 -5.37 19.16
N PRO A 232 -19.63 -5.04 17.99
CA PRO A 232 -19.36 -3.67 17.61
C PRO A 232 -20.65 -2.84 17.57
N PRO A 233 -20.65 -1.60 18.08
CA PRO A 233 -21.85 -0.74 18.10
C PRO A 233 -22.59 -0.66 16.75
N SER A 234 -21.84 -0.58 15.64
CA SER A 234 -22.38 -0.51 14.27
C SER A 234 -23.12 -1.78 13.81
N CYS A 235 -22.96 -2.92 14.49
CA CYS A 235 -23.60 -4.18 14.14
C CYS A 235 -24.78 -4.55 15.07
N ARG A 236 -24.96 -3.83 16.19
CA ARG A 236 -25.96 -4.17 17.23
C ARG A 236 -27.43 -4.09 16.77
N TRP A 237 -27.67 -3.40 15.66
CA TRP A 237 -29.00 -3.25 15.04
C TRP A 237 -29.52 -4.56 14.43
N PHE A 238 -28.62 -5.45 14.00
CA PHE A 238 -29.02 -6.62 13.26
C PHE A 238 -29.62 -7.69 14.19
N ARG A 239 -30.59 -8.43 13.66
CA ARG A 239 -31.27 -9.55 14.32
C ARG A 239 -31.29 -10.76 13.37
N PRO A 240 -30.80 -11.94 13.77
CA PRO A 240 -30.70 -13.12 12.89
C PRO A 240 -32.01 -13.50 12.18
N GLU A 241 -33.15 -13.26 12.83
CA GLU A 241 -34.49 -13.58 12.34
C GLU A 241 -34.86 -12.83 11.05
N LEU A 242 -34.21 -11.68 10.79
CA LEU A 242 -34.39 -10.92 9.53
C LEU A 242 -34.01 -11.76 8.30
N LEU A 243 -33.12 -12.74 8.48
CA LEU A 243 -32.64 -13.66 7.44
C LEU A 243 -32.88 -15.12 7.83
N ASP A 244 -33.98 -15.44 8.53
CA ASP A 244 -34.30 -16.79 9.02
C ASP A 244 -33.07 -17.52 9.61
N GLY A 245 -32.22 -16.74 10.27
CA GLY A 245 -30.94 -17.14 10.82
C GLY A 245 -31.08 -17.52 12.28
N LYS A 246 -30.13 -18.32 12.77
CA LYS A 246 -30.05 -18.67 14.19
C LYS A 246 -29.09 -17.73 14.93
N PRO A 247 -29.22 -17.61 16.27
CA PRO A 247 -28.22 -16.94 17.09
C PRO A 247 -26.83 -17.53 16.83
N ARG A 248 -25.81 -16.68 16.94
CA ARG A 248 -24.41 -17.09 16.76
C ARG A 248 -24.01 -18.15 17.78
N GLY A 249 -23.27 -19.14 17.29
CA GLY A 249 -22.51 -20.08 18.11
C GLY A 249 -21.05 -19.62 18.28
N ARG A 250 -20.32 -20.32 19.15
CA ARG A 250 -18.92 -20.04 19.48
C ARG A 250 -17.96 -20.10 18.29
N ASP A 251 -18.27 -20.92 17.29
CA ASP A 251 -17.42 -21.14 16.11
C ASP A 251 -17.78 -20.26 14.90
N ASP A 252 -18.79 -19.40 15.04
CA ASP A 252 -19.17 -18.48 13.98
C ASP A 252 -18.19 -17.30 13.91
N ARG A 253 -17.75 -16.95 12.70
CA ARG A 253 -16.87 -15.78 12.47
C ARG A 253 -17.48 -14.54 13.12
N GLU A 254 -16.68 -13.75 13.82
CA GLU A 254 -17.13 -12.52 14.50
C GLU A 254 -17.68 -11.46 13.54
N PRO A 255 -18.61 -10.60 14.00
CA PRO A 255 -19.04 -9.44 13.23
C PRO A 255 -17.92 -8.41 13.13
N ALA A 256 -17.78 -7.79 11.96
CA ALA A 256 -16.86 -6.69 11.75
C ALA A 256 -17.67 -5.40 11.69
N GLY A 257 -17.31 -4.40 12.50
CA GLY A 257 -18.05 -3.14 12.54
C GLY A 257 -17.21 -1.94 12.96
N VAL A 258 -17.50 -0.78 12.36
CA VAL A 258 -16.86 0.51 12.64
C VAL A 258 -17.94 1.59 12.76
N THR A 259 -17.86 2.43 13.79
CA THR A 259 -18.66 3.66 13.91
C THR A 259 -17.70 4.83 14.13
N SER A 260 -17.85 5.87 13.31
CA SER A 260 -17.04 7.10 13.35
C SER A 260 -17.89 8.29 12.91
N ASP A 261 -17.38 9.52 13.01
CA ASP A 261 -18.12 10.73 12.62
C ASP A 261 -18.49 10.78 11.13
N ASP A 262 -17.75 10.10 10.26
CA ASP A 262 -17.94 10.15 8.80
C ASP A 262 -18.51 8.86 8.20
N VAL A 263 -18.40 7.73 8.91
CA VAL A 263 -18.92 6.45 8.45
C VAL A 263 -19.41 5.56 9.58
N ASP A 264 -20.50 4.85 9.31
CA ASP A 264 -20.97 3.73 10.12
C ASP A 264 -21.08 2.48 9.23
N ALA A 265 -20.38 1.41 9.59
CA ALA A 265 -20.23 0.23 8.75
C ALA A 265 -20.31 -1.07 9.56
N CYS A 266 -20.92 -2.10 8.98
CA CYS A 266 -21.01 -3.43 9.55
C CYS A 266 -20.98 -4.52 8.46
N SER A 267 -20.32 -5.64 8.75
CA SER A 267 -20.45 -6.91 8.03
C SER A 267 -20.69 -8.04 9.02
N LEU A 268 -21.67 -8.87 8.72
CA LEU A 268 -22.06 -10.01 9.54
C LEU A 268 -22.42 -11.20 8.68
N ARG A 269 -22.04 -12.38 9.14
CA ARG A 269 -22.38 -13.67 8.54
C ARG A 269 -23.31 -14.43 9.47
N VAL A 270 -24.45 -14.83 8.96
CA VAL A 270 -25.56 -15.42 9.74
C VAL A 270 -25.77 -16.86 9.30
N PRO A 271 -25.60 -17.84 10.19
CA PRO A 271 -25.98 -19.23 9.90
C PRO A 271 -27.49 -19.36 9.74
N ARG A 272 -27.93 -20.14 8.75
CA ARG A 272 -29.36 -20.33 8.44
C ARG A 272 -29.97 -21.44 9.31
N VAL A 273 -31.22 -21.24 9.79
CA VAL A 273 -31.93 -22.23 10.61
C VAL A 273 -32.30 -23.47 9.79
N LYS A 274 -32.74 -23.27 8.53
CA LYS A 274 -33.13 -24.32 7.58
C LYS A 274 -32.48 -24.05 6.23
N PRO A 275 -31.21 -24.44 6.03
CA PRO A 275 -30.56 -24.26 4.73
C PRO A 275 -31.25 -25.11 3.67
N ALA A 276 -31.65 -24.50 2.56
CA ALA A 276 -32.30 -25.23 1.46
C ALA A 276 -31.34 -26.19 0.74
N ASN A 277 -30.04 -25.87 0.73
CA ASN A 277 -28.98 -26.67 0.14
C ASN A 277 -27.63 -26.36 0.81
N ARG A 278 -26.55 -27.01 0.35
CA ARG A 278 -25.19 -26.82 0.91
C ARG A 278 -24.62 -25.41 0.72
N LEU A 279 -25.13 -24.65 -0.26
CA LEU A 279 -24.69 -23.28 -0.50
C LEU A 279 -25.47 -22.28 0.37
N ASP A 280 -26.66 -22.64 0.83
CA ASP A 280 -27.55 -21.83 1.70
C ASP A 280 -27.24 -21.98 3.20
N HIS A 281 -26.04 -22.44 3.57
CA HIS A 281 -25.68 -22.58 4.99
C HIS A 281 -25.57 -21.24 5.73
N PHE A 282 -25.24 -20.17 5.00
CA PHE A 282 -25.06 -18.84 5.57
C PHE A 282 -25.66 -17.77 4.65
N ALA A 283 -26.13 -16.69 5.26
CA ALA A 283 -26.38 -15.42 4.61
C ALA A 283 -25.38 -14.38 5.10
N GLU A 284 -25.00 -13.44 4.25
CA GLU A 284 -24.14 -12.32 4.63
C GLU A 284 -24.87 -11.00 4.48
N VAL A 285 -24.67 -10.09 5.44
CA VAL A 285 -25.19 -8.73 5.39
C VAL A 285 -24.05 -7.76 5.54
N GLY A 286 -24.02 -6.78 4.65
CA GLY A 286 -23.17 -5.60 4.76
C GLY A 286 -24.04 -4.36 4.88
N SER A 287 -23.68 -3.42 5.73
CA SER A 287 -24.31 -2.10 5.81
C SER A 287 -23.25 -1.02 5.92
N VAL A 288 -23.36 0.04 5.14
CA VAL A 288 -22.51 1.24 5.27
C VAL A 288 -23.36 2.49 5.11
N SER A 289 -23.16 3.48 5.97
CA SER A 289 -23.63 4.85 5.78
C SER A 289 -22.44 5.81 5.77
N TRP A 290 -22.29 6.55 4.67
CA TRP A 290 -21.30 7.63 4.54
C TRP A 290 -21.96 8.98 4.81
N ARG A 291 -21.23 9.85 5.50
CA ARG A 291 -21.64 11.23 5.81
C ARG A 291 -20.44 12.18 5.68
N GLY A 292 -20.74 13.47 5.69
CA GLY A 292 -19.69 14.50 5.65
C GLY A 292 -18.80 14.39 4.39
N PRO A 293 -17.47 14.50 4.54
CA PRO A 293 -16.51 14.45 3.43
C PRO A 293 -16.50 13.14 2.63
N LEU A 294 -16.85 11.99 3.23
CA LEU A 294 -16.86 10.69 2.51
C LEU A 294 -18.03 10.55 1.53
N LEU A 295 -19.05 11.40 1.65
CA LEU A 295 -20.29 11.26 0.87
C LEU A 295 -20.08 11.54 -0.64
N PRO A 296 -19.40 12.62 -1.06
CA PRO A 296 -19.01 12.81 -2.47
C PRO A 296 -18.16 11.66 -3.03
N GLU A 297 -17.26 11.11 -2.25
CA GLU A 297 -16.37 10.03 -2.69
C GLU A 297 -17.08 8.71 -2.86
N ALA A 298 -17.95 8.35 -1.90
CA ALA A 298 -18.81 7.18 -2.02
C ALA A 298 -19.64 7.26 -3.32
N ARG A 299 -20.14 8.45 -3.67
CA ARG A 299 -20.84 8.66 -4.94
C ARG A 299 -19.95 8.49 -6.17
N THR A 300 -18.70 8.93 -6.12
CA THR A 300 -17.74 8.70 -7.21
C THR A 300 -17.39 7.22 -7.34
N ALA A 301 -17.00 6.58 -6.23
CA ALA A 301 -16.55 5.19 -6.22
C ALA A 301 -17.67 4.20 -6.59
N TYR A 302 -18.91 4.51 -6.22
CA TYR A 302 -20.09 3.72 -6.55
C TYR A 302 -20.89 4.32 -7.72
N GLY A 303 -20.33 5.27 -8.48
CA GLY A 303 -21.08 5.99 -9.52
C GLY A 303 -21.73 5.08 -10.56
N ALA A 304 -21.03 4.03 -11.00
CA ALA A 304 -21.57 3.04 -11.92
C ALA A 304 -22.72 2.22 -11.31
N GLU A 305 -22.62 1.86 -10.02
CA GLU A 305 -23.67 1.13 -9.30
C GLU A 305 -24.91 2.00 -9.08
N LEU A 306 -24.70 3.26 -8.67
CA LEU A 306 -25.75 4.25 -8.50
C LEU A 306 -26.48 4.56 -9.81
N ALA A 307 -25.76 4.59 -10.93
CA ALA A 307 -26.34 4.76 -12.25
C ALA A 307 -27.17 3.55 -12.72
N ALA A 308 -26.90 2.36 -12.18
CA ALA A 308 -27.56 1.11 -12.54
C ALA A 308 -28.75 0.75 -11.62
N LEU A 309 -29.14 1.62 -10.69
CA LEU A 309 -30.22 1.34 -9.74
C LEU A 309 -31.57 1.16 -10.45
N SER A 310 -32.28 0.11 -10.06
CA SER A 310 -33.64 -0.19 -10.50
C SER A 310 -34.56 -0.47 -9.31
N PRO A 311 -35.85 -0.11 -9.35
CA PRO A 311 -36.82 -0.51 -8.33
C PRO A 311 -37.00 -2.04 -8.23
N ALA A 312 -36.85 -2.74 -9.36
CA ALA A 312 -37.07 -4.18 -9.48
C ALA A 312 -36.01 -4.82 -10.40
N PRO A 313 -34.74 -4.91 -9.96
CA PRO A 313 -33.68 -5.50 -10.76
C PRO A 313 -33.89 -7.03 -10.86
N GLN A 314 -33.55 -7.62 -12.01
CA GLN A 314 -33.62 -9.06 -12.23
C GLN A 314 -32.26 -9.69 -11.97
N ALA A 315 -32.25 -10.82 -11.24
CA ALA A 315 -31.02 -11.58 -11.00
C ALA A 315 -30.63 -12.36 -12.26
N GLU A 316 -29.33 -12.47 -12.51
CA GLU A 316 -28.80 -13.32 -13.56
C GLU A 316 -28.97 -14.81 -13.17
N SER A 317 -29.42 -15.64 -14.11
CA SER A 317 -29.65 -17.07 -13.84
C SER A 317 -28.35 -17.86 -13.81
N GLY A 318 -28.23 -18.82 -12.89
CA GLY A 318 -27.11 -19.77 -12.85
C GLY A 318 -26.03 -19.43 -11.81
N GLU A 319 -26.21 -18.34 -11.06
CA GLU A 319 -25.30 -17.96 -9.99
C GLU A 319 -25.37 -18.89 -8.78
N THR A 320 -24.21 -19.10 -8.15
CA THR A 320 -24.07 -19.91 -6.93
C THR A 320 -24.41 -19.13 -5.66
N SER A 321 -24.32 -17.80 -5.73
CA SER A 321 -24.71 -16.85 -4.68
C SER A 321 -25.20 -15.56 -5.32
N TYR A 322 -26.23 -14.96 -4.74
CA TYR A 322 -26.86 -13.74 -5.23
C TYR A 322 -26.63 -12.62 -4.23
N THR A 323 -26.10 -11.48 -4.68
CA THR A 323 -25.91 -10.30 -3.84
C THR A 323 -26.80 -9.17 -4.31
N LEU A 324 -27.76 -8.76 -3.48
CA LEU A 324 -28.60 -7.60 -3.73
C LEU A 324 -28.11 -6.40 -2.92
N ALA A 325 -27.79 -5.30 -3.59
CA ALA A 325 -27.52 -4.02 -2.96
C ALA A 325 -28.76 -3.12 -3.00
N VAL A 326 -29.10 -2.49 -1.87
CA VAL A 326 -30.17 -1.49 -1.75
C VAL A 326 -29.56 -0.18 -1.27
N TRP A 327 -29.92 0.90 -1.93
CA TRP A 327 -29.39 2.23 -1.68
C TRP A 327 -30.46 3.18 -1.16
N ALA A 328 -30.09 4.03 -0.21
CA ALA A 328 -30.95 5.10 0.28
C ALA A 328 -30.15 6.37 0.60
N GLU A 329 -30.79 7.51 0.40
CA GLU A 329 -30.38 8.76 1.02
C GLU A 329 -31.16 8.97 2.30
N SER A 330 -30.52 9.49 3.33
CA SER A 330 -31.21 9.84 4.56
C SER A 330 -30.52 11.01 5.26
N SER A 331 -31.01 11.36 6.44
CA SER A 331 -30.34 12.26 7.35
C SER A 331 -30.15 11.60 8.71
N CYS A 332 -28.92 11.22 9.02
CA CYS A 332 -28.54 10.59 10.28
C CYS A 332 -27.82 11.63 11.14
N SER A 333 -28.25 11.80 12.39
CA SER A 333 -27.68 12.80 13.31
C SER A 333 -27.61 14.23 12.73
N GLY A 334 -28.57 14.60 11.88
CA GLY A 334 -28.65 15.94 11.27
C GLY A 334 -27.76 16.17 10.04
N ALA A 335 -26.89 15.22 9.69
CA ALA A 335 -26.09 15.26 8.46
C ALA A 335 -26.81 14.54 7.33
N ARG A 336 -26.58 14.94 6.06
CA ARG A 336 -27.00 14.15 4.90
C ARG A 336 -26.13 12.90 4.80
N THR A 337 -26.75 11.77 4.49
CA THR A 337 -26.08 10.48 4.41
C THR A 337 -26.47 9.73 3.15
N LEU A 338 -25.54 8.92 2.67
CA LEU A 338 -25.79 7.91 1.65
C LEU A 338 -25.59 6.55 2.33
N SER A 339 -26.58 5.68 2.24
CA SER A 339 -26.58 4.37 2.88
C SER A 339 -26.70 3.28 1.83
N ARG A 340 -25.95 2.20 2.04
CA ARG A 340 -25.94 1.01 1.20
C ARG A 340 -26.04 -0.22 2.09
N VAL A 341 -27.00 -1.09 1.79
CA VAL A 341 -27.12 -2.41 2.42
C VAL A 341 -26.96 -3.48 1.36
N THR A 342 -26.13 -4.48 1.61
CA THR A 342 -25.99 -5.68 0.79
C THR A 342 -26.49 -6.89 1.52
N VAL A 343 -27.24 -7.73 0.81
CA VAL A 343 -27.69 -9.04 1.29
C VAL A 343 -27.21 -10.09 0.29
N THR A 344 -26.37 -11.01 0.77
CA THR A 344 -25.84 -12.11 -0.03
C THR A 344 -26.42 -13.43 0.45
N THR A 345 -27.10 -14.15 -0.44
CA THR A 345 -27.81 -15.40 -0.15
C THR A 345 -27.70 -16.39 -1.31
N ALA A 346 -27.92 -17.67 -1.06
CA ALA A 346 -27.94 -18.69 -2.13
C ALA A 346 -29.20 -18.62 -3.02
N ALA A 347 -30.25 -17.90 -2.58
CA ALA A 347 -31.49 -17.70 -3.33
C ALA A 347 -31.78 -16.21 -3.52
N ALA A 348 -32.01 -15.77 -4.77
CA ALA A 348 -32.32 -14.39 -5.12
C ALA A 348 -33.63 -13.86 -4.49
N SER A 349 -34.66 -14.70 -4.39
CA SER A 349 -35.95 -14.32 -3.79
C SER A 349 -35.78 -13.88 -2.34
N LEU A 350 -34.95 -14.59 -1.58
CA LEU A 350 -34.69 -14.27 -0.18
C LEU A 350 -34.02 -12.90 -0.03
N ALA A 351 -32.98 -12.60 -0.82
CA ALA A 351 -32.35 -11.27 -0.77
C ALA A 351 -33.37 -10.17 -1.11
N THR A 352 -34.22 -10.39 -2.12
CA THR A 352 -35.27 -9.45 -2.53
C THR A 352 -36.29 -9.18 -1.42
N ASP A 353 -36.76 -10.22 -0.74
CA ASP A 353 -37.81 -10.14 0.29
C ASP A 353 -37.33 -9.53 1.62
N ARG A 354 -36.01 -9.50 1.84
CA ARG A 354 -35.40 -9.11 3.12
C ARG A 354 -34.66 -7.79 3.07
N ALA A 355 -34.08 -7.41 1.93
CA ALA A 355 -33.17 -6.27 1.87
C ALA A 355 -33.80 -4.94 2.31
N ASP A 356 -35.06 -4.66 1.97
CA ASP A 356 -35.75 -3.43 2.41
C ASP A 356 -35.98 -3.40 3.92
N ARG A 357 -36.35 -4.55 4.52
CA ARG A 357 -36.53 -4.66 5.98
C ARG A 357 -35.22 -4.53 6.73
N ILE A 358 -34.13 -5.05 6.17
CA ILE A 358 -32.79 -4.92 6.74
C ILE A 358 -32.33 -3.46 6.66
N LEU A 359 -32.55 -2.79 5.53
CA LEU A 359 -32.29 -1.36 5.39
C LEU A 359 -33.09 -0.53 6.41
N ASP A 360 -34.39 -0.81 6.57
CA ASP A 360 -35.24 -0.10 7.51
C ASP A 360 -34.78 -0.27 8.97
N ALA A 361 -34.45 -1.51 9.37
CA ALA A 361 -33.89 -1.79 10.69
C ALA A 361 -32.56 -1.06 10.93
N TYR A 362 -31.68 -1.06 9.93
CA TYR A 362 -30.39 -0.38 9.98
C TYR A 362 -30.56 1.15 10.13
N LEU A 363 -31.37 1.77 9.26
CA LEU A 363 -31.59 3.22 9.27
C LEU A 363 -32.29 3.68 10.56
N THR A 364 -33.26 2.90 11.05
CA THR A 364 -33.95 3.20 12.32
C THR A 364 -32.98 3.17 13.49
N SER A 365 -32.16 2.12 13.60
CA SER A 365 -31.16 2.01 14.67
C SER A 365 -30.09 3.09 14.59
N SER A 366 -29.75 3.53 13.38
CA SER A 366 -28.78 4.60 13.15
C SER A 366 -29.34 6.00 13.40
N GLY A 367 -30.62 6.10 13.83
CA GLY A 367 -31.30 7.37 14.08
C GLY A 367 -31.50 8.21 12.82
N CYS A 368 -31.51 7.58 11.64
CA CYS A 368 -31.67 8.24 10.36
C CYS A 368 -33.13 8.61 10.11
N ARG A 369 -33.36 9.76 9.50
CA ARG A 369 -34.68 10.30 9.14
C ARG A 369 -34.67 10.76 7.68
N ALA A 370 -35.82 11.22 7.18
CA ALA A 370 -35.96 11.70 5.79
C ALA A 370 -35.44 10.68 4.76
N VAL A 371 -35.78 9.41 4.97
CA VAL A 371 -35.28 8.29 4.17
C VAL A 371 -35.90 8.33 2.77
N LYS A 372 -35.06 8.26 1.76
CA LYS A 372 -35.41 8.09 0.35
C LYS A 372 -34.65 6.90 -0.21
N VAL A 373 -35.34 5.79 -0.46
CA VAL A 373 -34.77 4.65 -1.17
C VAL A 373 -34.51 5.06 -2.62
N LEU A 374 -33.27 4.93 -3.08
CA LEU A 374 -32.84 5.28 -4.43
C LEU A 374 -33.10 4.14 -5.43
N GLY A 375 -33.01 2.89 -4.97
CA GLY A 375 -33.23 1.70 -5.79
C GLY A 375 -32.32 0.55 -5.37
N LYS A 376 -32.30 -0.49 -6.20
CA LYS A 376 -31.61 -1.76 -5.94
C LYS A 376 -30.81 -2.20 -7.16
N VAL A 377 -29.80 -3.04 -6.95
CA VAL A 377 -28.96 -3.58 -8.02
C VAL A 377 -28.33 -4.92 -7.61
N TRP A 378 -28.29 -5.87 -8.54
CA TRP A 378 -27.61 -7.16 -8.35
C TRP A 378 -26.10 -7.01 -8.57
N LYS A 379 -25.32 -7.85 -7.89
CA LYS A 379 -23.86 -7.85 -7.89
C LYS A 379 -23.28 -9.21 -8.16
#